data_AF-A0A8C1VW83-F1
#
_entry.id   AF-A0A8C1VW83-F1
#
_cell.length_a   1.000
_cell.length_b   1.000
_cell.length_c   1.000
_cell.angle_alpha   90.00
_cell.angle_beta   90.00
_cell.angle_gamma   90.00
#
_symmetry.space_group_name_H-M   'P 1'
#
loop_
_entity.id
_entity.type
_entity.pdbx_description
1 polymer ?
#
loop_
_entity_poly.entity_id
_entity_poly.type
_entity_poly.pdbx_seq_one_letter_code
_entity_poly.pdbx_strand_id
1 'polypeptide(L)'
;MTRRAFLQMLKREQLTTEQLEFVQDVRRRSKNRMAAQRCRKRKLDCIYRLEGEIKKLRSEKEKLLQDHNQLKLSIEDVRQNLSGLCQSLSIDAVPQSEQLQALARYFSSDCPTSVLLTPMASPSLAGPDQDTHANSSLDTFLAGTCPEGDTVALRSPTAFLQDNVQSTDTDPAL
;
A
#
# COMPACT_ATOMS: atom_id res chain seq x y z
N MET A 1 20.62 -13.05 -33.77
CA MET A 1 21.33 -14.22 -34.33
C MET A 1 21.42 -15.33 -33.28
N THR A 2 21.10 -16.57 -33.64
CA THR A 2 21.20 -17.71 -32.72
C THR A 2 22.66 -18.11 -32.48
N ARG A 3 22.95 -18.78 -31.35
CA ARG A 3 24.31 -19.28 -31.05
C ARG A 3 24.82 -20.22 -32.15
N ARG A 4 23.96 -21.09 -32.67
CA ARG A 4 24.33 -22.08 -33.70
C ARG A 4 24.72 -21.42 -35.02
N ALA A 5 23.90 -20.47 -35.51
CA ALA A 5 24.20 -19.74 -36.74
C ALA A 5 25.53 -18.98 -36.65
N PHE A 6 25.82 -18.37 -35.50
CA PHE A 6 27.07 -17.65 -35.27
C PHE A 6 28.29 -18.58 -35.33
N LEU A 7 28.23 -19.73 -34.66
CA LEU A 7 29.32 -20.71 -34.70
C LEU A 7 29.53 -21.29 -36.10
N GLN A 8 28.45 -21.49 -36.87
CA GLN A 8 28.56 -21.97 -38.25
C GLN A 8 29.23 -20.94 -39.16
N MET A 9 28.92 -19.65 -39.00
CA MET A 9 29.60 -18.56 -39.70
C MET A 9 31.10 -18.52 -39.35
N LEU A 10 31.44 -18.55 -38.05
CA LEU A 10 32.85 -18.55 -37.62
C LEU A 10 33.65 -19.76 -38.10
N LYS A 11 33.01 -20.91 -38.36
CA LYS A 11 33.67 -22.09 -38.93
C LYS A 11 33.95 -21.97 -40.43
N ARG A 12 33.21 -21.12 -41.15
CA ARG A 12 33.42 -20.87 -42.59
C ARG A 12 34.58 -19.91 -42.80
N GLU A 13 34.73 -18.95 -41.89
CA GLU A 13 35.88 -18.05 -41.85
C GLU A 13 37.10 -18.80 -41.29
N GLN A 14 38.21 -18.85 -42.03
CA GLN A 14 39.45 -19.51 -41.58
C GLN A 14 40.22 -18.61 -40.59
N LEU A 15 39.62 -18.35 -39.43
CA LEU A 15 40.19 -17.46 -38.41
C LEU A 15 41.32 -18.15 -37.63
N THR A 16 42.34 -17.38 -37.27
CA THR A 16 43.38 -17.84 -36.32
C THR A 16 42.81 -17.93 -34.90
N THR A 17 43.52 -18.64 -34.01
CA THR A 17 43.14 -18.77 -32.60
C THR A 17 42.99 -17.41 -31.92
N GLU A 18 43.93 -16.50 -32.14
CA GLU A 18 43.92 -15.14 -31.57
C GLU A 18 42.70 -14.34 -32.03
N GLN A 19 42.35 -14.42 -33.32
CA GLN A 19 41.16 -13.76 -33.86
C GLN A 19 39.87 -14.35 -33.26
N LEU A 20 39.81 -15.66 -33.06
CA LEU A 20 38.67 -16.32 -32.43
C LEU A 20 38.48 -15.89 -30.98
N GLU A 21 39.56 -15.80 -30.20
CA GLU A 21 39.55 -15.31 -28.82
C GLU A 21 39.05 -13.86 -28.74
N PHE A 22 39.56 -13.00 -29.63
CA PHE A 22 39.12 -11.60 -29.72
C PHE A 22 37.61 -11.49 -29.98
N VAL A 23 37.09 -12.21 -30.98
CA VAL A 23 35.66 -12.21 -31.32
C VAL A 23 34.82 -12.71 -30.15
N GLN A 24 35.28 -13.74 -29.44
CA GLN A 24 34.59 -14.25 -28.25
C GLN A 24 34.54 -13.21 -27.13
N ASP A 25 35.64 -12.49 -26.86
CA ASP A 25 35.69 -11.48 -25.82
C ASP A 25 34.80 -10.28 -26.15
N VAL A 26 34.83 -9.79 -27.39
CA VAL A 26 33.93 -8.72 -27.87
C VAL A 26 32.47 -9.13 -27.65
N ARG A 27 32.12 -10.36 -27.99
CA ARG A 27 30.76 -10.88 -27.79
C ARG A 27 30.41 -11.04 -26.31
N ARG A 28 31.35 -11.48 -25.47
CA ARG A 28 31.18 -11.62 -24.02
C ARG A 28 30.89 -10.26 -23.39
N ARG A 29 31.70 -9.23 -23.67
CA ARG A 29 31.51 -7.85 -23.19
C ARG A 29 30.16 -7.29 -23.64
N SER A 30 29.80 -7.50 -24.90
CA SER A 30 28.51 -7.05 -25.45
C SER A 30 27.32 -7.70 -24.75
N LYS A 31 27.36 -9.02 -24.50
CA LYS A 31 26.32 -9.71 -23.72
C LYS A 31 26.24 -9.19 -22.29
N ASN A 32 27.38 -8.99 -21.62
CA ASN A 32 27.42 -8.48 -20.25
C ASN A 32 26.86 -7.06 -20.16
N ARG A 33 27.15 -6.20 -21.16
CA ARG A 33 26.55 -4.86 -21.26
C ARG A 33 25.03 -4.93 -21.32
N MET A 34 24.48 -5.78 -22.20
CA MET A 34 23.03 -5.98 -22.31
C MET A 34 22.42 -6.59 -21.03
N ALA A 35 23.14 -7.53 -20.39
CA ALA A 35 22.70 -8.13 -19.14
C ALA A 35 22.63 -7.10 -18.01
N ALA A 36 23.66 -6.26 -17.87
CA ALA A 36 23.69 -5.17 -16.91
C ALA A 36 22.54 -4.18 -17.15
N GLN A 37 22.29 -3.80 -18.41
CA GLN A 37 21.16 -2.94 -18.78
C GLN A 37 19.82 -3.57 -18.36
N ARG A 38 19.60 -4.86 -18.69
CA ARG A 38 18.37 -5.57 -18.29
C ARG A 38 18.24 -5.73 -16.78
N CYS A 39 19.34 -5.90 -16.06
CA CYS A 39 19.34 -6.00 -14.60
C CYS A 39 18.95 -4.66 -13.97
N ARG A 40 19.54 -3.55 -14.43
CA ARG A 40 19.18 -2.19 -14.01
C ARG A 40 17.71 -1.88 -14.33
N LYS A 41 17.24 -2.22 -15.53
CA LYS A 41 15.84 -2.07 -15.93
C LYS A 41 14.91 -2.84 -14.98
N ARG A 42 15.15 -4.13 -14.75
CA ARG A 42 14.34 -4.93 -13.82
C ARG A 42 14.33 -4.37 -12.40
N LYS A 43 15.47 -3.85 -11.93
CA LYS A 43 15.55 -3.19 -10.61
C LYS A 43 14.65 -1.96 -10.56
N LEU A 44 14.71 -1.09 -11.57
CA LEU A 44 13.87 0.11 -11.66
C LEU A 44 12.39 -0.24 -11.81
N ASP A 45 12.05 -1.21 -12.67
CA ASP A 45 10.67 -1.69 -12.84
C ASP A 45 10.10 -2.21 -11.51
N CYS A 46 10.93 -2.91 -10.71
CA CYS A 46 10.55 -3.37 -9.37
C CYS A 46 10.32 -2.19 -8.41
N ILE A 47 11.21 -1.21 -8.39
CA ILE A 47 11.08 0.00 -7.55
C ILE A 47 9.78 0.74 -7.90
N TYR A 48 9.53 1.03 -9.17
CA TYR A 48 8.32 1.75 -9.60
C TYR A 48 7.03 0.98 -9.28
N ARG A 49 7.04 -0.34 -9.43
CA ARG A 49 5.90 -1.17 -9.05
C ARG A 49 5.63 -1.07 -7.54
N LEU A 50 6.66 -1.21 -6.71
CA LEU A 50 6.51 -1.08 -5.24
C LEU A 50 6.06 0.32 -4.83
N GLU A 51 6.59 1.38 -5.46
CA GLU A 51 6.12 2.75 -5.24
C GLU A 51 4.63 2.91 -5.59
N GLY A 52 4.18 2.29 -6.68
CA GLY A 52 2.77 2.24 -7.07
C GLY A 52 1.91 1.50 -6.05
N GLU A 53 2.36 0.33 -5.58
CA GLU A 53 1.69 -0.45 -4.54
C GLU A 53 1.56 0.34 -3.23
N ILE A 54 2.63 1.02 -2.79
CA ILE A 54 2.60 1.89 -1.59
C ILE A 54 1.59 3.02 -1.74
N LYS A 55 1.57 3.71 -2.89
CA LYS A 55 0.61 4.80 -3.16
C LYS A 55 -0.82 4.29 -3.12
N LYS A 56 -1.09 3.14 -3.73
CA LYS A 56 -2.41 2.49 -3.71
C LYS A 56 -2.83 2.17 -2.28
N LEU A 57 -1.98 1.51 -1.50
CA LEU A 57 -2.27 1.13 -0.11
C LEU A 57 -2.51 2.36 0.78
N ARG A 58 -1.78 3.45 0.57
CA ARG A 58 -2.02 4.72 1.30
C ARG A 58 -3.39 5.32 0.99
N SER A 59 -3.77 5.35 -0.29
CA SER A 59 -5.09 5.84 -0.70
C SER A 59 -6.23 4.96 -0.16
N GLU A 60 -6.05 3.64 -0.17
CA GLU A 60 -7.02 2.70 0.42
C GLU A 60 -7.13 2.89 1.94
N LYS A 61 -6.01 3.08 2.65
CA LYS A 61 -6.00 3.41 4.09
C LYS A 61 -6.77 4.71 4.38
N GLU A 62 -6.52 5.76 3.61
CA GLU A 62 -7.19 7.05 3.79
C GLU A 62 -8.70 6.95 3.57
N LYS A 63 -9.12 6.26 2.51
CA LYS A 63 -10.54 5.99 2.25
C LYS A 63 -11.18 5.22 3.41
N LEU A 64 -10.51 4.18 3.90
CA LEU A 64 -11.04 3.38 5.01
C LEU A 64 -11.17 4.19 6.30
N LEU A 65 -10.24 5.12 6.57
CA LEU A 65 -10.34 6.04 7.70
C LEU A 65 -11.52 7.01 7.55
N GLN A 66 -11.76 7.53 6.34
CA GLN A 66 -12.93 8.37 6.07
C GLN A 66 -14.23 7.59 6.30
N ASP A 67 -14.33 6.38 5.76
CA ASP A 67 -15.49 5.50 5.93
C ASP A 67 -15.72 5.16 7.42
N HIS A 68 -14.65 4.86 8.17
CA HIS A 68 -14.73 4.61 9.61
C HIS A 68 -15.25 5.82 10.39
N ASN A 69 -14.73 7.01 10.11
CA ASN A 69 -15.18 8.24 10.76
C ASN A 69 -16.64 8.56 10.41
N GLN A 70 -17.05 8.36 9.15
CA GLN A 70 -18.43 8.53 8.74
C GLN A 70 -19.38 7.56 9.46
N LEU A 71 -18.98 6.31 9.62
CA LEU A 71 -19.73 5.32 10.36
C LEU A 71 -19.83 5.69 11.85
N LYS A 72 -18.73 6.15 12.45
CA LYS A 72 -18.72 6.62 13.84
C LYS A 72 -19.71 7.76 14.06
N LEU A 73 -19.69 8.78 13.19
CA LEU A 73 -20.65 9.89 13.24
C LEU A 73 -22.10 9.40 13.07
N SER A 74 -22.34 8.46 12.15
CA SER A 74 -23.67 7.89 11.94
C SER A 74 -24.17 7.11 13.17
N ILE A 75 -23.28 6.38 13.85
CA ILE A 75 -23.61 5.66 15.09
C ILE A 75 -23.95 6.65 16.20
N GLU A 76 -23.17 7.73 16.34
CA GLU A 76 -23.42 8.79 17.33
C GLU A 76 -24.76 9.49 17.08
N ASP A 77 -25.08 9.81 15.83
CA ASP A 77 -26.37 10.41 15.45
C ASP A 77 -27.56 9.50 15.79
N VAL A 78 -27.50 8.21 15.41
CA VAL A 78 -28.56 7.25 15.73
C VAL A 78 -28.74 7.09 17.24
N ARG A 79 -27.64 7.07 18.01
CA ARG A 79 -27.70 7.02 19.47
C ARG A 79 -28.36 8.24 20.07
N GLN A 80 -27.99 9.43 19.60
CA GLN A 80 -28.59 10.68 20.06
C GLN A 80 -30.08 10.74 19.75
N ASN A 81 -30.47 10.35 18.53
CA ASN A 81 -31.87 10.28 18.11
C ASN A 81 -32.69 9.31 18.97
N LEU A 82 -32.13 8.12 19.25
CA LEU A 82 -32.77 7.13 20.11
C LEU A 82 -32.89 7.61 21.56
N SER A 83 -31.83 8.19 22.12
CA SER A 83 -31.87 8.79 23.46
C SER A 83 -32.92 9.89 23.55
N GLY A 84 -33.00 10.76 22.54
CA GLY A 84 -34.02 11.82 22.46
C GLY A 84 -35.44 11.27 22.43
N LEU A 85 -35.68 10.22 21.63
CA LEU A 85 -36.99 9.55 21.58
C LEU A 85 -37.33 8.85 22.90
N CYS A 86 -36.37 8.18 23.55
CA CYS A 86 -36.61 7.56 24.85
C CYS A 86 -36.95 8.59 25.93
N GLN A 87 -36.30 9.76 25.91
CA GLN A 87 -36.59 10.85 26.82
C GLN A 87 -38.00 11.42 26.60
N SER A 88 -38.41 11.67 25.35
CA SER A 88 -39.75 12.18 25.06
C SER A 88 -40.86 11.20 25.47
N LEU A 89 -40.69 9.91 25.19
CA LEU A 89 -41.64 8.87 25.62
C LEU A 89 -41.72 8.73 27.15
N SER A 90 -40.63 9.01 27.87
CA SER A 90 -40.60 8.96 29.34
C SER A 90 -41.27 10.18 29.99
N ILE A 91 -41.42 11.28 29.26
CA ILE A 91 -42.12 12.49 29.74
C ILE A 91 -43.64 12.31 29.60
N ASP A 92 -44.09 11.64 28.54
CA ASP A 92 -45.52 11.45 28.24
C ASP A 92 -46.12 10.20 28.91
N ALA A 93 -45.30 9.31 29.49
CA ALA A 93 -45.75 8.08 30.16
C ALA A 93 -45.56 8.12 31.69
N VAL A 94 -46.65 7.93 32.44
CA VAL A 94 -46.69 7.62 33.90
C VAL A 94 -45.78 6.39 34.20
N PRO A 95 -45.12 6.28 35.38
CA PRO A 95 -43.84 5.57 35.52
C PRO A 95 -44.04 4.06 35.46
N GLN A 96 -44.03 3.49 34.26
CA GLN A 96 -44.23 2.05 34.07
C GLN A 96 -43.29 1.42 33.06
N SER A 97 -42.04 1.87 32.99
CA SER A 97 -41.02 0.93 32.51
C SER A 97 -39.63 1.32 32.97
N GLU A 98 -39.16 0.69 34.05
CA GLU A 98 -37.72 0.59 34.36
C GLU A 98 -36.92 0.13 33.12
N GLN A 99 -37.54 -0.61 32.20
CA GLN A 99 -36.93 -1.09 30.96
C GLN A 99 -36.68 0.05 29.97
N LEU A 100 -37.58 1.04 29.84
CA LEU A 100 -37.35 2.22 28.99
C LEU A 100 -36.23 3.11 29.55
N GLN A 101 -36.18 3.25 30.87
CA GLN A 101 -35.10 4.00 31.53
C GLN A 101 -33.75 3.25 31.44
N ALA A 102 -33.76 1.92 31.49
CA ALA A 102 -32.59 1.08 31.25
C ALA A 102 -32.10 1.16 29.79
N LEU A 103 -33.01 1.18 28.81
CA LEU A 103 -32.66 1.38 27.40
C LEU A 103 -32.07 2.78 27.18
N ALA A 104 -32.69 3.84 27.71
CA ALA A 104 -32.15 5.20 27.63
C ALA A 104 -30.73 5.30 28.25
N ARG A 105 -30.49 4.62 29.38
CA ARG A 105 -29.17 4.55 30.03
C ARG A 105 -28.15 3.82 29.15
N TYR A 106 -28.56 2.74 28.49
CA TYR A 106 -27.69 1.92 27.63
C TYR A 106 -27.29 2.62 26.32
N PHE A 107 -28.14 3.50 25.79
CA PHE A 107 -27.86 4.30 24.60
C PHE A 107 -27.30 5.70 24.91
N SER A 108 -27.10 6.03 26.19
CA SER A 108 -26.45 7.27 26.61
C SER A 108 -24.98 7.29 26.15
N SER A 109 -24.49 8.48 25.84
CA SER A 109 -23.12 8.72 25.36
C SER A 109 -22.03 8.23 26.32
N ASP A 110 -22.37 7.98 27.59
CA ASP A 110 -21.45 7.55 28.65
C ASP A 110 -21.19 6.02 28.68
N CYS A 111 -21.84 5.24 27.81
CA CYS A 111 -21.69 3.78 27.80
C CYS A 111 -20.71 3.31 26.71
N PRO A 112 -19.71 2.46 27.04
CA PRO A 112 -18.76 1.97 26.06
C PRO A 112 -19.47 1.11 25.00
N THR A 113 -19.22 1.44 23.74
CA THR A 113 -19.78 0.87 22.50
C THR A 113 -19.67 -0.66 22.34
N SER A 114 -18.98 -1.36 23.22
CA SER A 114 -18.56 -2.75 23.07
C SER A 114 -19.68 -3.80 23.14
N VAL A 115 -20.89 -3.47 23.60
CA VAL A 115 -21.93 -4.48 23.84
C VAL A 115 -22.87 -4.68 22.63
N LEU A 116 -22.88 -3.79 21.63
CA LEU A 116 -23.86 -3.82 20.53
C LEU A 116 -23.42 -4.60 19.28
N LEU A 117 -22.13 -4.92 19.12
CA LEU A 117 -21.60 -5.55 17.90
C LEU A 117 -21.28 -7.04 18.05
N THR A 118 -21.51 -7.63 19.22
CA THR A 118 -21.42 -9.08 19.40
C THR A 118 -22.70 -9.72 18.85
N PRO A 119 -22.64 -10.57 17.81
CA PRO A 119 -23.79 -11.39 17.44
C PRO A 119 -24.12 -12.26 18.67
N MET A 120 -25.37 -12.27 19.10
CA MET A 120 -25.83 -13.08 20.22
C MET A 120 -25.50 -14.55 19.95
N ALA A 121 -24.38 -15.03 20.49
CA ALA A 121 -24.08 -16.45 20.56
C ALA A 121 -24.93 -17.05 21.69
N SER A 122 -25.67 -18.10 21.35
CA SER A 122 -26.53 -18.86 22.28
C SER A 122 -25.70 -19.46 23.43
N PRO A 123 -26.28 -19.65 24.64
CA PRO A 123 -25.53 -20.16 25.78
C PRO A 123 -25.45 -21.69 25.71
N SER A 124 -24.25 -22.23 25.52
CA SER A 124 -23.94 -23.61 25.95
C SER A 124 -22.44 -23.83 26.15
N LEU A 125 -22.11 -24.21 27.38
CA LEU A 125 -20.93 -24.97 27.86
C LEU A 125 -19.56 -24.26 27.96
N ALA A 126 -19.25 -23.89 29.22
CA ALA A 126 -18.03 -24.15 29.98
C ALA A 126 -16.63 -23.97 29.34
N GLY A 127 -15.87 -23.04 29.92
CA GLY A 127 -14.40 -23.00 29.95
C GLY A 127 -13.90 -21.68 30.54
N PRO A 128 -13.01 -21.66 31.55
CA PRO A 128 -12.40 -20.44 32.04
C PRO A 128 -11.14 -20.17 31.23
N ASP A 129 -11.09 -19.07 30.48
CA ASP A 129 -9.84 -18.39 30.15
C ASP A 129 -10.14 -16.90 29.96
N GLN A 130 -9.54 -16.10 30.84
CA GLN A 130 -9.52 -14.65 30.72
C GLN A 130 -8.59 -14.28 29.57
N ASP A 131 -9.14 -13.68 28.51
CA ASP A 131 -8.40 -12.76 27.67
C ASP A 131 -9.33 -11.60 27.30
N THR A 132 -9.47 -10.67 28.24
CA THR A 132 -10.17 -9.39 28.05
C THR A 132 -9.21 -8.39 27.39
N HIS A 133 -8.81 -8.62 26.14
CA HIS A 133 -8.04 -7.65 25.36
C HIS A 133 -8.41 -7.70 23.87
N ALA A 134 -9.66 -7.40 23.56
CA ALA A 134 -10.06 -7.05 22.20
C ALA A 134 -10.95 -5.80 22.29
N ASN A 135 -10.44 -4.69 21.75
CA ASN A 135 -11.16 -3.49 21.25
C ASN A 135 -10.51 -2.14 21.60
N SER A 136 -9.38 -2.10 22.31
CA SER A 136 -8.47 -0.93 22.23
C SER A 136 -7.52 -1.01 21.02
N SER A 137 -7.48 -2.16 20.34
CA SER A 137 -6.40 -2.49 19.41
C SER A 137 -6.50 -1.76 18.07
N LEU A 138 -7.69 -1.60 17.47
CA LEU A 138 -7.77 -1.00 16.12
C LEU A 138 -7.42 0.49 16.11
N ASP A 139 -7.97 1.27 17.05
CA ASP A 139 -7.65 2.70 17.19
C ASP A 139 -6.17 2.91 17.58
N THR A 140 -5.61 2.06 18.44
CA THR A 140 -4.18 2.12 18.81
C THR A 140 -3.27 1.71 17.65
N PHE A 141 -3.66 0.73 16.85
CA PHE A 141 -2.91 0.26 15.68
C PHE A 141 -2.98 1.26 14.52
N LEU A 142 -4.10 1.98 14.37
CA LEU A 142 -4.28 3.04 13.37
C LEU A 142 -3.60 4.36 13.78
N ALA A 143 -3.58 4.69 15.08
CA ALA A 143 -2.88 5.85 15.62
C ALA A 143 -1.34 5.67 15.67
N GLY A 144 -0.84 4.43 15.77
CA GLY A 144 0.59 4.11 15.94
C GLY A 144 1.47 4.16 14.70
N THR A 145 0.99 4.67 13.55
CA THR A 145 1.81 4.78 12.32
C THR A 145 1.94 6.22 11.84
N CYS A 146 2.40 7.09 12.73
CA CYS A 146 2.98 8.38 12.35
C CYS A 146 4.44 8.43 12.83
N PRO A 147 5.43 8.30 11.93
CA PRO A 147 6.65 9.07 12.05
C PRO A 147 6.41 10.42 11.34
N GLU A 148 6.34 11.48 12.13
CA GLU A 148 6.86 12.77 11.68
C GLU A 148 8.35 12.60 11.31
N GLY A 149 8.78 13.23 10.22
CA GLY A 149 10.21 13.37 9.89
C GLY A 149 10.71 12.43 8.79
N ASP A 150 10.51 12.84 7.54
CA ASP A 150 11.62 13.20 6.64
C ASP A 150 11.06 13.47 5.25
N THR A 151 10.75 14.74 5.00
CA THR A 151 10.72 15.33 3.66
C THR A 151 12.15 15.34 3.10
N VAL A 152 12.72 14.16 2.82
CA VAL A 152 13.80 14.07 1.85
C VAL A 152 13.14 14.21 0.50
N ALA A 153 13.22 15.42 -0.05
CA ALA A 153 12.92 15.71 -1.43
C ALA A 153 13.58 14.65 -2.32
N LEU A 154 12.78 13.71 -2.82
CA LEU A 154 13.15 12.89 -3.96
C LEU A 154 13.22 13.86 -5.15
N ARG A 155 14.38 14.50 -5.27
CA ARG A 155 14.79 15.24 -6.46
C ARG A 155 14.69 14.25 -7.61
N SER A 156 13.66 14.40 -8.43
CA SER A 156 13.46 13.64 -9.66
C SER A 156 14.77 13.59 -10.45
N PRO A 157 15.31 12.41 -10.81
CA PRO A 157 16.46 12.34 -11.69
C PRO A 157 16.00 12.55 -13.14
N THR A 158 15.62 13.78 -13.48
CA THR A 158 15.27 14.18 -14.86
C THR A 158 16.42 14.91 -15.56
N ALA A 159 17.65 14.84 -15.05
CA ALA A 159 18.81 15.48 -15.68
C ALA A 159 19.95 14.47 -15.85
N PHE A 160 19.83 13.53 -16.79
CA PHE A 160 20.97 12.73 -17.27
C PHE A 160 20.82 12.23 -18.71
N LEU A 161 20.07 12.94 -19.56
CA LEU A 161 20.04 12.71 -21.01
C LEU A 161 20.05 14.02 -21.79
N GLN A 162 21.00 14.90 -21.49
CA GLN A 162 21.39 15.93 -22.44
C GLN A 162 22.88 16.19 -22.25
N ASP A 163 23.70 15.31 -22.80
CA ASP A 163 24.99 15.71 -23.36
C ASP A 163 25.47 14.62 -24.32
N ASN A 164 25.89 15.12 -25.49
CA ASN A 164 26.69 14.46 -26.51
C ASN A 164 25.97 13.89 -27.76
N VAL A 165 25.48 14.80 -28.61
CA VAL A 165 25.72 14.72 -30.06
C VAL A 165 26.07 16.12 -30.56
N GLN A 166 27.36 16.47 -30.62
CA GLN A 166 27.86 17.49 -31.53
C GLN A 166 29.11 16.93 -32.21
N SER A 167 28.94 16.41 -33.41
CA SER A 167 30.02 16.36 -34.41
C SER A 167 29.37 16.17 -35.78
N THR A 168 28.99 17.28 -36.41
CA THR A 168 28.87 17.37 -37.87
C THR A 168 29.87 18.42 -38.31
N ASP A 169 30.79 17.97 -39.14
CA ASP A 169 31.89 18.71 -39.73
C ASP A 169 31.43 20.06 -40.32
N THR A 170 32.23 21.07 -39.98
CA THR A 170 32.37 22.31 -40.73
C THR A 170 32.95 22.01 -42.11
N ASP A 171 32.16 22.33 -43.13
CA ASP A 171 32.57 22.45 -44.52
C ASP A 171 33.16 23.86 -44.75
N PRO A 172 34.40 24.03 -45.23
CA PRO A 172 34.86 25.31 -45.75
C PRO A 172 34.84 25.29 -47.29
N ALA A 173 34.15 26.30 -47.83
CA ALA A 173 34.02 26.58 -49.25
C ALA A 173 35.37 26.86 -49.96
N LEU A 174 35.52 26.31 -51.17
CA LEU A 174 35.90 26.98 -52.44
C LEU A 174 36.00 25.95 -53.58
#